data_AF-A0A447TC85-F1
#
_entry.id   AF-A0A447TC85-F1
#
_cell.length_a   1.000
_cell.length_b   1.000
_cell.length_c   1.000
_cell.angle_alpha   90.00
_cell.angle_beta   90.00
_cell.angle_gamma   90.00
#
_symmetry.space_group_name_H-M   'P 1'
#
loop_
_entity.id
_entity.type
_entity.pdbx_description
1 polymer ?
#
loop_
_entity_poly.entity_id
_entity_poly.type
_entity_poly.pdbx_seq_one_letter_code
_entity_poly.pdbx_strand_id
1 'polypeptide(L)' 'MQDFSARYPALKLSSLPNFGNQAIPDMHIEFGFTGQPALVEIAIAEWAKALRGLGYEVRTGDPE' A
#
# COMPACT_ATOMS: atom_id res chain seq x y z
N MET A 1 -6.65 -3.49 -7.68
CA MET A 1 -5.82 -4.64 -7.27
C MET A 1 -5.29 -5.38 -8.49
N GLN A 2 -6.14 -5.97 -9.34
CA GLN A 2 -5.69 -6.68 -10.56
C GLN A 2 -4.83 -5.84 -11.50
N ASP A 3 -5.25 -4.62 -11.83
CA ASP A 3 -4.48 -3.74 -12.74
C ASP A 3 -3.09 -3.40 -12.19
N PHE A 4 -2.97 -3.30 -10.87
CA PHE A 4 -1.70 -3.01 -10.23
C PHE A 4 -0.74 -4.20 -10.28
N SER A 5 -1.25 -5.40 -9.94
CA SER A 5 -0.47 -6.64 -10.05
C SER A 5 -0.05 -6.92 -11.50
N ALA A 6 -0.87 -6.53 -12.49
CA ALA A 6 -0.50 -6.61 -13.90
C ALA A 6 0.60 -5.60 -14.29
N ARG A 7 0.58 -4.38 -13.72
CA ARG A 7 1.59 -3.33 -13.98
C ARG A 7 2.93 -3.61 -13.29
N TYR A 8 2.92 -4.31 -12.16
CA TYR A 8 4.10 -4.68 -11.39
C TYR A 8 4.15 -6.19 -11.11
N PRO A 9 4.31 -7.05 -12.13
CA PRO A 9 4.23 -8.50 -11.95
C PRO A 9 5.35 -9.09 -11.09
N ALA A 10 6.47 -8.36 -10.96
CA ALA A 10 7.59 -8.73 -10.10
C ALA A 10 7.35 -8.42 -8.61
N LEU A 11 6.25 -7.71 -8.28
CA LEU A 11 5.90 -7.38 -6.90
C LEU A 11 4.76 -8.28 -6.41
N LYS A 12 4.89 -8.72 -5.17
CA LYS A 12 3.80 -9.34 -4.43
C LYS A 12 3.04 -8.26 -3.68
N LEU A 13 1.74 -8.19 -3.92
CA LEU A 13 0.80 -7.29 -3.24
C LEU A 13 -0.01 -8.10 -2.23
N SER A 14 -0.02 -7.66 -0.97
CA SER A 14 -0.92 -8.14 0.07
C SER A 14 -1.87 -7.03 0.51
N SER A 15 -3.07 -7.43 0.93
CA SER A 15 -4.09 -6.53 1.48
C SER A 15 -4.70 -7.23 2.68
N LEU A 16 -4.59 -6.62 3.86
CA LEU A 16 -5.08 -7.22 5.11
C LEU A 16 -5.99 -6.21 5.83
N PRO A 17 -7.18 -6.63 6.30
CA PRO A 17 -7.95 -5.82 7.22
C PRO A 17 -7.23 -5.75 8.58
N ASN A 18 -7.11 -4.54 9.12
CA ASN A 18 -6.59 -4.28 10.45
C ASN A 18 -7.70 -3.61 11.29
N PHE A 19 -7.93 -4.11 12.51
CA PHE A 19 -8.95 -3.59 13.43
C PHE A 19 -8.55 -2.30 14.15
N GLY A 20 -7.32 -1.82 13.94
CA GLY A 20 -6.74 -0.68 14.61
C GLY A 20 -5.43 -1.05 15.31
N ASN A 21 -4.49 -0.13 15.34
CA ASN A 21 -3.20 -0.24 16.02
C ASN A 21 -2.82 1.11 16.65
N GLN A 22 -1.64 1.21 17.27
CA GLN A 22 -1.20 2.46 17.91
C GLN A 22 -1.06 3.64 16.92
N ALA A 23 -0.74 3.38 15.65
CA ALA A 23 -0.57 4.41 14.63
C ALA A 23 -1.91 4.82 13.98
N ILE A 24 -2.84 3.88 13.81
CA ILE A 24 -4.18 4.11 13.27
C ILE A 24 -5.17 3.36 14.15
N PRO A 25 -5.83 4.04 15.12
CA PRO A 25 -6.71 3.38 16.10
C PRO A 25 -7.99 2.80 15.48
N ASP A 26 -8.41 3.34 14.34
CA ASP A 26 -9.62 2.91 13.64
C ASP A 26 -9.35 1.74 12.69
N MET A 27 -10.40 1.00 12.34
CA MET A 27 -10.33 -0.10 11.38
C MET A 27 -9.88 0.43 10.00
N HIS A 28 -8.85 -0.17 9.44
CA HIS A 28 -8.24 0.24 8.18
C HIS A 28 -7.74 -0.97 7.38
N ILE A 29 -7.33 -0.74 6.14
CA ILE A 29 -6.69 -1.75 5.31
C ILE A 29 -5.19 -1.46 5.23
N GLU A 30 -4.38 -2.46 5.53
CA GLU A 30 -2.94 -2.42 5.31
C GLU A 30 -2.62 -3.05 3.95
N PHE A 31 -1.84 -2.32 3.15
CA PHE A 31 -1.31 -2.80 1.88
C PHE A 31 0.19 -3.07 2.02
N GLY A 32 0.61 -4.28 1.72
CA GLY A 32 2.01 -4.68 1.71
C GLY A 32 2.52 -4.91 0.29
N PHE A 33 3.72 -4.41 0.01
CA PHE A 33 4.44 -4.65 -1.25
C PHE A 33 5.76 -5.34 -0.95
N THR A 34 6.04 -6.44 -1.64
CA THR A 34 7.29 -7.19 -1.48
C THR A 34 7.88 -7.53 -2.83
N GLY A 35 9.19 -7.30 -3.00
CA GLY A 35 9.90 -7.55 -4.24
C GLY A 35 11.18 -6.72 -4.31
N GLN A 36 11.60 -6.34 -5.51
CA GLN A 36 12.79 -5.50 -5.69
C GLN A 36 12.58 -4.11 -5.04
N PRO A 37 13.47 -3.65 -4.14
CA PRO A 37 13.26 -2.43 -3.34
C PRO A 37 12.92 -1.18 -4.17
N ALA A 38 13.66 -0.93 -5.25
CA ALA A 38 13.40 0.22 -6.12
C ALA A 38 12.00 0.18 -6.77
N LEU A 39 11.48 -1.00 -7.07
CA LEU A 39 10.12 -1.16 -7.60
C LEU A 39 9.06 -1.04 -6.51
N VAL A 40 9.37 -1.48 -5.28
CA VAL A 40 8.47 -1.34 -4.12
C VAL A 40 8.22 0.13 -3.79
N GLU A 41 9.26 0.97 -3.78
CA GLU A 41 9.11 2.41 -3.52
C GLU A 41 8.22 3.09 -4.57
N ILE A 42 8.46 2.80 -5.85
CA ILE A 42 7.63 3.31 -6.96
C ILE A 42 6.18 2.84 -6.81
N ALA A 43 5.99 1.55 -6.47
CA ALA A 43 4.70 0.94 -6.28
C ALA A 43 3.90 1.58 -5.14
N ILE A 44 4.53 1.80 -3.99
CA ILE A 44 3.91 2.47 -2.84
C ILE A 44 3.49 3.90 -3.21
N ALA A 45 4.36 4.65 -3.89
CA ALA A 45 4.07 6.03 -4.28
C ALA A 45 2.89 6.13 -5.26
N GLU A 46 2.85 5.31 -6.31
CA GLU A 46 1.75 5.26 -7.28
C GLU A 46 0.44 4.78 -6.61
N TRP A 47 0.51 3.80 -5.72
CA TRP A 47 -0.65 3.28 -5.01
C TRP A 47 -1.24 4.32 -4.05
N ALA A 48 -0.40 4.98 -3.25
CA ALA A 48 -0.81 6.05 -2.36
C ALA A 48 -1.46 7.20 -3.13
N LYS A 49 -0.90 7.58 -4.29
CA LYS A 49 -1.48 8.59 -5.18
C LYS A 49 -2.86 8.17 -5.69
N ALA A 50 -3.01 6.93 -6.15
CA ALA A 50 -4.29 6.41 -6.64
C ALA A 50 -5.37 6.42 -5.55
N LEU A 51 -5.05 5.93 -4.35
CA LEU A 51 -5.97 5.90 -3.21
C LEU A 51 -6.38 7.31 -2.76
N ARG A 52 -5.44 8.25 -2.69
CA ARG A 52 -5.76 9.66 -2.40
C ARG A 52 -6.66 10.28 -3.48
N GLY A 53 -6.44 9.94 -4.76
CA GLY A 53 -7.30 10.36 -5.86
C GLY A 53 -8.74 9.85 -5.76
N LEU A 54 -8.95 8.74 -5.05
CA LEU A 54 -10.27 8.18 -4.73
C LEU A 54 -10.87 8.75 -3.43
N GLY A 55 -10.17 9.65 -2.74
CA GLY A 55 -10.64 10.30 -1.50
C GLY A 55 -10.32 9.54 -0.20
N TYR A 56 -9.49 8.50 -0.25
CA TYR A 56 -9.06 7.79 0.96
C TYR A 56 -7.94 8.54 1.70
N GLU A 57 -7.99 8.53 3.03
CA GLU A 57 -6.82 8.88 3.86
C GLU A 57 -5.77 7.76 3.75
N VAL A 58 -4.52 8.13 3.45
CA VAL A 58 -3.43 7.17 3.27
C VAL A 58 -2.25 7.57 4.15
N ARG A 59 -1.81 6.64 5.01
CA ARG A 59 -0.57 6.73 5.78
C ARG A 59 0.45 5.74 5.24
N THR A 60 1.61 6.24 4.84
CA THR A 60 2.78 5.43 4.52
C THR A 60 3.66 5.42 5.77
N GLY A 61 3.95 4.24 6.33
CA GLY A 61 4.94 4.14 7.39
C GLY A 61 6.32 4.45 6.79
N ASP A 62 7.05 5.39 7.38
CA ASP A 62 8.48 5.50 7.09
C ASP A 62 9.17 4.22 7.60
N PRO A 63 10.10 3.63 6.84
CA PRO A 63 11.01 2.67 7.42
C PRO A 63 11.93 3.44 8.38
N GLU A 64 11.83 3.17 9.68
CA GLU A 64 12.94 3.45 10.62
C GLU A 64 14.19 2.66 10.21
#